data_AF-F2EC03-F1
#
_entry.id   AF-F2EC03-F1
#
_cell.length_a   1.000
_cell.length_b   1.000
_cell.length_c   1.000
_cell.angle_alpha   90.00
_cell.angle_beta   90.00
_cell.angle_gamma   90.00
#
_symmetry.space_group_name_H-M   'P 1'
#
loop_
_entity.id
_entity.type
_entity.pdbx_description
1 polymer ?
#
loop_
_entity_poly.entity_id
_entity_poly.type
_entity_poly.pdbx_seq_one_letter_code
_entity_poly.pdbx_strand_id
1 'polypeptide(L)'
;FVEYERMVYLDADIQVYDNIDHLFDLEMGSFYAVKDCFCEKTWSHTRQYEIGYCQQCPDRVAWPERELGVPPPPLYFNAGMFVHEPSMATAKALLDRLVVTDPTPFAEQDFLNMFFRDVYKPIPPVYNLVLAMLWRHPENIQLGEVKVVHYCAAVRLSYLCHLLSQKRYYDHALDDDRRFHAMQCTQGSKPWRYTGEEANMDRDDIKMLVKKWWAIYDDEGLNYKPAADEATDPLRAALAEVVAVKSFPAPSAA
;
A
#
# COMPACT_ATOMS: atom_id res chain seq x y z
N PHE A 1 -17.85 -6.20 -10.67
CA PHE A 1 -16.62 -7.00 -10.65
C PHE A 1 -16.83 -8.48 -10.33
N VAL A 2 -18.05 -8.97 -10.05
CA VAL A 2 -18.30 -10.41 -9.87
C VAL A 2 -18.36 -11.19 -11.19
N GLU A 3 -18.28 -10.48 -12.31
CA GLU A 3 -18.08 -11.00 -13.66
C GLU A 3 -16.65 -11.54 -13.89
N TYR A 4 -15.70 -11.26 -12.99
CA TYR A 4 -14.33 -11.77 -13.07
C TYR A 4 -14.13 -12.91 -12.06
N GLU A 5 -13.46 -13.98 -12.49
CA GLU A 5 -13.10 -15.10 -11.61
C GLU A 5 -11.97 -14.72 -10.64
N ARG A 6 -11.07 -13.84 -11.08
CA ARG A 6 -9.91 -13.39 -10.31
C ARG A 6 -9.55 -11.96 -10.66
N MET A 7 -9.03 -11.23 -9.66
CA MET A 7 -8.54 -9.87 -9.83
C MET A 7 -7.21 -9.68 -9.12
N VAL A 8 -6.36 -8.84 -9.72
CA VAL A 8 -5.17 -8.28 -9.07
C VAL A 8 -5.48 -6.82 -8.75
N TYR A 9 -5.47 -6.47 -7.47
CA TYR A 9 -5.54 -5.10 -7.01
C TYR A 9 -4.12 -4.50 -6.96
N LEU A 10 -3.99 -3.24 -7.40
CA LEU A 10 -2.77 -2.45 -7.33
C LEU A 10 -3.14 -1.03 -6.86
N ASP A 11 -2.42 -0.52 -5.85
CA ASP A 11 -2.51 0.88 -5.44
C ASP A 11 -2.12 1.83 -6.59
N ALA A 12 -2.63 3.05 -6.54
CA ALA A 12 -2.38 4.06 -7.56
C ALA A 12 -0.91 4.56 -7.58
N ASP A 13 -0.14 4.30 -6.53
CA ASP A 13 1.29 4.59 -6.42
C ASP A 13 2.17 3.36 -6.74
N ILE A 14 1.66 2.41 -7.53
CA ILE A 14 2.41 1.27 -8.05
C ILE A 14 2.83 1.47 -9.51
N GLN A 15 4.02 0.98 -9.85
CA GLN A 15 4.47 0.81 -11.23
C GLN A 15 4.82 -0.65 -11.50
N VAL A 16 4.31 -1.20 -12.61
CA VAL A 16 4.61 -2.55 -13.10
C VAL A 16 5.74 -2.47 -14.13
N TYR A 17 6.77 -3.28 -13.94
CA TYR A 17 8.01 -3.31 -14.72
C TYR A 17 8.11 -4.50 -15.67
N ASP A 18 7.35 -5.56 -15.42
CA ASP A 18 7.36 -6.78 -16.20
C ASP A 18 6.02 -7.52 -16.05
N ASN A 19 5.75 -8.48 -16.93
CA ASN A 19 4.50 -9.24 -16.93
C ASN A 19 4.28 -9.99 -15.59
N ILE A 20 3.04 -9.92 -15.11
CA ILE A 20 2.57 -10.57 -13.88
C ILE A 20 1.31 -11.42 -14.11
N ASP A 21 1.00 -11.78 -15.36
CA ASP A 21 -0.25 -12.47 -15.69
C ASP A 21 -0.32 -13.87 -15.11
N HIS A 22 0.83 -14.52 -14.88
CA HIS A 22 0.92 -15.81 -14.22
C HIS A 22 0.39 -15.79 -12.77
N LEU A 23 0.18 -14.61 -12.17
CA LEU A 23 -0.54 -14.50 -10.90
C LEU A 23 -2.00 -14.95 -11.02
N PHE A 24 -2.58 -14.90 -12.23
CA PHE A 24 -3.91 -15.45 -12.50
C PHE A 24 -3.95 -16.97 -12.52
N ASP A 25 -2.81 -17.67 -12.49
CA ASP A 25 -2.72 -19.13 -12.46
C ASP A 25 -2.57 -19.72 -11.03
N LEU A 26 -2.50 -18.87 -10.00
CA LEU A 26 -2.39 -19.31 -8.60
C LEU A 26 -3.58 -20.22 -8.18
N GLU A 27 -3.41 -21.02 -7.14
CA GLU A 27 -4.50 -21.89 -6.64
C GLU A 27 -5.67 -21.04 -6.12
N MET A 28 -6.91 -21.45 -6.43
CA MET A 28 -8.13 -20.78 -5.96
C MET A 28 -8.35 -20.96 -4.44
N GLY A 29 -9.23 -20.14 -3.85
CA GLY A 29 -9.61 -20.19 -2.45
C GLY A 29 -8.62 -19.53 -1.50
N SER A 30 -7.75 -18.64 -1.99
CA SER A 30 -6.75 -17.97 -1.16
C SER A 30 -6.62 -16.49 -1.51
N PHE A 31 -6.22 -15.70 -0.52
CA PHE A 31 -5.87 -14.28 -0.68
C PHE A 31 -4.35 -14.18 -0.78
N TYR A 32 -3.82 -13.71 -1.90
CA TYR A 32 -2.37 -13.64 -2.11
C TYR A 32 -1.88 -12.22 -2.02
N ALA A 33 -0.85 -11.99 -1.20
CA ALA A 33 -0.25 -10.68 -1.03
C ALA A 33 1.22 -10.81 -0.62
N VAL A 34 1.99 -9.74 -0.75
CA VAL A 34 3.40 -9.73 -0.33
C VAL A 34 3.50 -9.40 1.15
N LYS A 35 4.31 -10.17 1.89
CA LYS A 35 4.65 -9.87 3.29
C LYS A 35 5.20 -8.45 3.43
N ASP A 36 4.70 -7.70 4.41
CA ASP A 36 5.38 -6.47 4.86
C ASP A 36 6.53 -6.83 5.81
N CYS A 37 7.12 -5.84 6.49
CA CYS A 37 8.11 -6.06 7.53
C CYS A 37 7.80 -5.27 8.80
N PHE A 38 8.32 -5.74 9.94
CA PHE A 38 8.12 -5.10 11.24
C PHE A 38 9.29 -4.18 11.63
N CYS A 39 10.17 -3.83 10.69
CA CYS A 39 11.38 -3.07 10.97
C CYS A 39 11.21 -1.54 10.86
N GLU A 40 10.06 -1.04 10.38
CA GLU A 40 9.81 0.42 10.33
C GLU A 40 9.48 0.97 11.70
N LYS A 41 9.88 2.22 11.97
CA LYS A 41 9.59 2.90 13.24
C LYS A 41 8.09 3.03 13.53
N THR A 42 7.24 2.99 12.50
CA THR A 42 5.78 2.94 12.67
C THR A 42 5.33 1.73 13.50
N TRP A 43 6.10 0.64 13.49
CA TRP A 43 5.87 -0.56 14.31
C TRP A 43 6.41 -0.44 15.74
N SER A 44 7.03 0.68 16.15
CA SER A 44 7.67 0.83 17.47
C SER A 44 6.75 0.65 18.68
N HIS A 45 5.43 0.68 18.47
CA HIS A 45 4.42 0.41 19.50
C HIS A 45 4.07 -1.07 19.63
N THR A 46 4.73 -1.95 18.86
CA THR A 46 4.42 -3.38 18.78
C THR A 46 5.54 -4.23 19.39
N ARG A 47 5.16 -5.37 19.95
CA ARG A 47 6.08 -6.33 20.58
C ARG A 47 7.10 -6.90 19.61
N GLN A 48 6.70 -7.10 18.35
CA GLN A 48 7.57 -7.56 17.27
C GLN A 48 8.77 -6.62 17.09
N TYR A 49 8.49 -5.31 17.03
CA TYR A 49 9.52 -4.29 16.89
C TYR A 49 10.42 -4.23 18.13
N GLU A 50 9.84 -4.28 19.34
CA GLU A 50 10.59 -4.27 20.61
C GLU A 50 11.57 -5.44 20.72
N ILE A 51 11.17 -6.62 20.26
CA ILE A 51 12.01 -7.83 20.23
C ILE A 51 13.06 -7.75 19.12
N GLY A 52 12.82 -6.96 18.07
CA GLY A 52 13.59 -6.99 16.83
C GLY A 52 13.24 -8.18 15.91
N TYR A 53 12.10 -8.84 16.17
CA TYR A 53 11.59 -9.92 15.33
C TYR A 53 11.05 -9.38 14.01
N CYS A 54 11.44 -9.98 12.88
CA CYS A 54 10.90 -9.65 11.57
C CYS A 54 10.62 -10.89 10.74
N GLN A 55 9.38 -11.01 10.23
CA GLN A 55 8.92 -12.11 9.37
C GLN A 55 9.62 -12.21 8.01
N GLN A 56 10.41 -11.20 7.63
CA GLN A 56 11.26 -11.22 6.44
C GLN A 56 12.59 -11.93 6.70
N CYS A 57 13.05 -11.93 7.96
CA CYS A 57 14.30 -12.56 8.38
C CYS A 57 14.11 -13.28 9.74
N PRO A 58 13.24 -14.30 9.80
CA PRO A 58 12.87 -14.95 11.06
C PRO A 58 14.06 -15.62 11.76
N ASP A 59 15.12 -15.96 11.02
CA ASP A 59 16.33 -16.58 11.57
C ASP A 59 17.28 -15.57 12.23
N ARG A 60 17.12 -14.25 11.97
CA ARG A 60 17.97 -13.21 12.56
C ARG A 60 17.67 -13.02 14.04
N VAL A 61 16.39 -12.99 14.38
CA VAL A 61 15.89 -12.93 15.76
C VAL A 61 14.67 -13.84 15.80
N ALA A 62 14.82 -15.00 16.45
CA ALA A 62 13.71 -15.93 16.63
C ALA A 62 12.65 -15.35 17.57
N TRP A 63 11.38 -15.64 17.32
CA TRP A 63 10.31 -15.26 18.24
C TRP A 63 10.46 -16.05 19.57
N PRO A 64 10.55 -15.39 20.74
CA PRO A 64 10.83 -16.05 22.02
C PRO A 64 9.55 -16.70 22.61
N GLU A 65 8.98 -17.66 21.90
CA GLU A 65 7.69 -18.29 22.25
C GLU A 65 7.67 -18.87 23.67
N ARG A 66 8.79 -19.48 24.11
CA ARG A 66 8.90 -20.10 25.44
C ARG A 66 8.88 -19.07 26.56
N GLU A 67 9.56 -17.94 26.37
CA GLU A 67 9.64 -16.86 27.36
C GLU A 67 8.36 -16.05 27.42
N LEU A 68 7.70 -15.83 26.28
CA LEU A 68 6.48 -15.02 26.21
C LEU A 68 5.20 -15.82 26.44
N GLY A 69 5.25 -17.15 26.30
CA GLY A 69 4.08 -18.03 26.38
C GLY A 69 3.05 -17.80 25.27
N VAL A 70 3.44 -17.15 24.17
CA VAL A 70 2.57 -16.84 23.02
C VAL A 70 3.28 -17.19 21.71
N PRO A 71 2.58 -17.77 20.72
CA PRO A 71 3.16 -18.11 19.43
C PRO A 71 3.58 -16.86 18.66
N PRO A 72 4.38 -17.01 17.58
CA PRO A 72 4.69 -15.92 16.68
C PRO A 72 3.41 -15.24 16.16
N PRO A 73 3.46 -13.92 15.89
CA PRO A 73 2.33 -13.22 15.31
C PRO A 73 1.96 -13.85 13.94
N PRO A 74 0.67 -13.80 13.55
CA PRO A 74 0.26 -14.16 12.20
C PRO A 74 1.08 -13.41 11.15
N LEU A 75 1.28 -14.02 9.98
CA LEU A 75 1.91 -13.34 8.86
C LEU A 75 1.11 -12.09 8.48
N TYR A 76 1.83 -11.03 8.17
CA TYR A 76 1.24 -9.71 7.90
C TYR A 76 1.63 -9.21 6.51
N PHE A 77 0.68 -8.88 5.64
CA PHE A 77 0.95 -8.41 4.28
C PHE A 77 0.82 -6.89 4.12
N ASN A 78 1.48 -6.36 3.09
CA ASN A 78 1.22 -5.01 2.60
C ASN A 78 -0.03 -5.01 1.72
N ALA A 79 -0.95 -4.07 1.94
CA ALA A 79 -2.25 -4.06 1.25
C ALA A 79 -2.25 -3.40 -0.12
N GLY A 80 -1.13 -2.83 -0.58
CA GLY A 80 -1.11 -2.13 -1.86
C GLY A 80 -1.15 -3.02 -3.09
N MET A 81 -0.91 -4.32 -2.92
CA MET A 81 -1.12 -5.30 -3.98
C MET A 81 -1.57 -6.62 -3.41
N PHE A 82 -2.62 -7.18 -4.02
CA PHE A 82 -3.09 -8.52 -3.70
C PHE A 82 -3.87 -9.15 -4.85
N VAL A 83 -3.91 -10.49 -4.88
CA VAL A 83 -4.72 -11.30 -5.78
C VAL A 83 -5.88 -11.89 -4.98
N HIS A 84 -7.11 -11.72 -5.48
CA HIS A 84 -8.29 -12.23 -4.81
C HIS A 84 -9.38 -12.66 -5.81
N GLU A 85 -10.38 -13.37 -5.27
CA GLU A 85 -11.60 -13.76 -5.97
C GLU A 85 -12.73 -12.78 -5.60
N PRO A 86 -13.32 -12.05 -6.56
CA PRO A 86 -14.48 -11.21 -6.30
C PRO A 86 -15.69 -12.02 -5.84
N SER A 87 -16.33 -11.61 -4.74
CA SER A 87 -17.50 -12.32 -4.21
C SER A 87 -18.43 -11.35 -3.50
N MET A 88 -19.73 -11.40 -3.82
CA MET A 88 -20.75 -10.62 -3.10
C MET A 88 -20.82 -11.01 -1.62
N ALA A 89 -20.62 -12.29 -1.31
CA ALA A 89 -20.62 -12.78 0.06
C ALA A 89 -19.44 -12.19 0.84
N THR A 90 -18.24 -12.21 0.26
CA THR A 90 -17.04 -11.61 0.86
C THR A 90 -17.19 -10.10 1.01
N ALA A 91 -17.69 -9.40 -0.01
CA ALA A 91 -17.92 -7.96 0.05
C ALA A 91 -18.92 -7.58 1.15
N LYS A 92 -20.03 -8.31 1.27
CA LYS A 92 -20.99 -8.11 2.36
C LYS A 92 -20.35 -8.36 3.73
N ALA A 93 -19.62 -9.45 3.88
CA ALA A 93 -18.95 -9.79 5.14
C ALA A 93 -17.88 -8.75 5.54
N LEU A 94 -17.13 -8.20 4.57
CA LEU A 94 -16.21 -7.09 4.80
C LEU A 94 -16.95 -5.86 5.32
N LEU A 95 -18.06 -5.44 4.68
CA LEU A 95 -18.84 -4.29 5.13
C LEU A 95 -19.46 -4.50 6.51
N ASP A 96 -20.06 -5.67 6.76
CA ASP A 96 -20.63 -6.02 8.06
C ASP A 96 -19.55 -5.98 9.16
N ARG A 97 -18.34 -6.48 8.85
CA ARG A 97 -17.22 -6.49 9.79
C ARG A 97 -16.64 -5.10 10.02
N LEU A 98 -16.59 -4.26 8.99
CA LEU A 98 -16.06 -2.90 9.06
C LEU A 98 -16.85 -2.04 10.06
N VAL A 99 -18.19 -2.19 10.09
CA VAL A 99 -19.07 -1.44 11.00
C VAL A 99 -18.75 -1.66 12.49
N VAL A 100 -18.19 -2.83 12.84
CA VAL A 100 -17.88 -3.22 14.22
C VAL A 100 -16.39 -3.30 14.52
N THR A 101 -15.53 -2.90 13.59
CA THR A 101 -14.07 -2.92 13.77
C THR A 101 -13.58 -1.52 14.11
N ASP A 102 -12.87 -1.39 15.23
CA ASP A 102 -12.26 -0.12 15.61
C ASP A 102 -11.19 0.31 14.60
N PRO A 103 -11.03 1.61 14.31
CA PRO A 103 -9.95 2.11 13.47
C PRO A 103 -8.57 1.75 14.03
N THR A 104 -7.66 1.38 13.14
CA THR A 104 -6.29 0.98 13.51
C THR A 104 -5.24 1.86 12.80
N PRO A 105 -3.97 1.85 13.25
CA PRO A 105 -2.92 2.72 12.70
C PRO A 105 -2.63 2.55 11.21
N PHE A 106 -2.81 1.33 10.65
CA PHE A 106 -2.60 1.06 9.22
C PHE A 106 -3.92 0.85 8.44
N ALA A 107 -5.03 1.42 8.94
CA ALA A 107 -6.30 1.53 8.24
C ALA A 107 -6.76 0.21 7.57
N GLU A 108 -6.96 0.20 6.25
CA GLU A 108 -7.42 -0.97 5.51
C GLU A 108 -6.43 -2.13 5.55
N GLN A 109 -5.13 -1.88 5.68
CA GLN A 109 -4.13 -2.94 5.73
C GLN A 109 -4.31 -3.84 6.96
N ASP A 110 -4.47 -3.25 8.14
CA ASP A 110 -4.76 -4.02 9.36
C ASP A 110 -6.10 -4.75 9.25
N PHE A 111 -7.11 -4.08 8.70
CA PHE A 111 -8.45 -4.66 8.53
C PHE A 111 -8.43 -5.89 7.62
N LEU A 112 -7.75 -5.80 6.48
CA LEU A 112 -7.60 -6.90 5.53
C LEU A 112 -6.75 -8.03 6.11
N ASN A 113 -5.67 -7.71 6.84
CA ASN A 113 -4.86 -8.72 7.54
C ASN A 113 -5.64 -9.46 8.63
N MET A 114 -6.54 -8.77 9.34
CA MET A 114 -7.46 -9.42 10.27
C MET A 114 -8.46 -10.31 9.53
N PHE A 115 -9.11 -9.79 8.48
CA PHE A 115 -10.21 -10.46 7.80
C PHE A 115 -9.77 -11.68 7.00
N PHE A 116 -8.67 -11.58 6.24
CA PHE A 116 -8.17 -12.63 5.35
C PHE A 116 -7.13 -13.56 5.98
N ARG A 117 -6.88 -13.43 7.30
CA ARG A 117 -5.85 -14.18 8.02
C ARG A 117 -5.80 -15.67 7.68
N ASP A 118 -6.97 -16.33 7.68
CA ASP A 118 -7.05 -17.79 7.57
C ASP A 118 -6.90 -18.31 6.14
N VAL A 119 -7.01 -17.42 5.14
CA VAL A 119 -6.90 -17.74 3.71
C VAL A 119 -5.71 -17.05 3.05
N TYR A 120 -4.93 -16.28 3.80
CA TYR A 120 -3.78 -15.55 3.29
C TYR A 120 -2.62 -16.50 2.95
N LYS A 121 -2.10 -16.35 1.72
CA LYS A 121 -0.88 -17.02 1.25
C LYS A 121 0.15 -15.98 0.77
N PRO A 122 1.36 -15.93 1.34
CA PRO A 122 2.37 -14.96 0.92
C PRO A 122 2.88 -15.26 -0.49
N ILE A 123 3.07 -14.21 -1.30
CA ILE A 123 3.79 -14.27 -2.58
C ILE A 123 5.14 -13.53 -2.49
N PRO A 124 6.10 -13.83 -3.39
CA PRO A 124 7.45 -13.24 -3.37
C PRO A 124 7.48 -11.69 -3.40
N PRO A 125 8.47 -11.05 -2.76
CA PRO A 125 8.61 -9.58 -2.73
C PRO A 125 8.69 -8.88 -4.09
N VAL A 126 9.05 -9.61 -5.15
CA VAL A 126 9.14 -9.07 -6.52
C VAL A 126 7.79 -8.56 -7.07
N TYR A 127 6.67 -8.97 -6.46
CA TYR A 127 5.31 -8.58 -6.87
C TYR A 127 4.74 -7.37 -6.12
N ASN A 128 5.46 -6.82 -5.13
CA ASN A 128 5.09 -5.60 -4.42
C ASN A 128 6.29 -5.09 -3.62
N LEU A 129 7.30 -4.53 -4.32
CA LEU A 129 8.46 -3.96 -3.65
C LEU A 129 8.09 -2.60 -3.05
N VAL A 130 7.82 -2.56 -1.76
CA VAL A 130 7.85 -1.31 -0.98
C VAL A 130 9.31 -0.84 -0.90
N LEU A 131 9.61 0.37 -1.37
CA LEU A 131 10.99 0.85 -1.53
C LEU A 131 11.87 0.75 -0.28
N ALA A 132 11.27 0.88 0.90
CA ALA A 132 11.98 0.73 2.17
C ALA A 132 12.60 -0.65 2.40
N MET A 133 12.19 -1.66 1.65
CA MET A 133 12.83 -2.97 1.66
C MET A 133 14.27 -2.94 1.12
N LEU A 134 14.63 -1.96 0.26
CA LEU A 134 15.96 -1.83 -0.33
C LEU A 134 17.08 -1.55 0.68
N TRP A 135 16.76 -0.98 1.85
CA TRP A 135 17.73 -0.74 2.93
C TRP A 135 17.39 -1.44 4.24
N ARG A 136 16.15 -1.91 4.43
CA ARG A 136 15.79 -2.71 5.62
C ARG A 136 16.14 -4.19 5.44
N HIS A 137 15.94 -4.71 4.23
CA HIS A 137 16.15 -6.12 3.89
C HIS A 137 16.84 -6.27 2.52
N PRO A 138 18.00 -5.62 2.28
CA PRO A 138 18.70 -5.73 1.00
C PRO A 138 19.06 -7.18 0.64
N GLU A 139 19.25 -8.05 1.64
CA GLU A 139 19.49 -9.48 1.46
C GLU A 139 18.36 -10.23 0.76
N ASN A 140 17.13 -9.70 0.79
CA ASN A 140 15.95 -10.32 0.22
C ASN A 140 15.55 -9.71 -1.13
N ILE A 141 16.23 -8.66 -1.60
CA ILE A 141 15.85 -7.90 -2.79
C ILE A 141 16.91 -7.99 -3.87
N GLN A 142 16.55 -8.63 -4.99
CA GLN A 142 17.28 -8.55 -6.24
C GLN A 142 16.54 -7.60 -7.17
N LEU A 143 16.94 -6.32 -7.20
CA LEU A 143 16.19 -5.27 -7.90
C LEU A 143 15.95 -5.56 -9.39
N GLY A 144 16.88 -6.25 -10.06
CA GLY A 144 16.74 -6.64 -11.47
C GLY A 144 15.63 -7.66 -11.74
N GLU A 145 15.15 -8.37 -10.71
CA GLU A 145 14.07 -9.37 -10.81
C GLU A 145 12.71 -8.80 -10.36
N VAL A 146 12.67 -7.56 -9.87
CA VAL A 146 11.46 -6.93 -9.35
C VAL A 146 10.51 -6.58 -10.49
N LYS A 147 9.28 -7.07 -10.39
CA LYS A 147 8.23 -6.89 -11.40
C LYS A 147 7.27 -5.76 -11.04
N VAL A 148 7.10 -5.45 -9.76
CA VAL A 148 6.15 -4.44 -9.28
C VAL A 148 6.79 -3.65 -8.15
N VAL A 149 6.80 -2.33 -8.29
CA VAL A 149 7.33 -1.39 -7.29
C VAL A 149 6.20 -0.55 -6.74
N HIS A 150 6.13 -0.47 -5.41
CA HIS A 150 5.16 0.32 -4.68
C HIS A 150 5.87 1.53 -4.07
N TYR A 151 5.56 2.71 -4.63
CA TYR A 151 6.08 4.02 -4.22
C TYR A 151 5.28 4.57 -3.03
N CYS A 152 5.08 3.68 -2.05
CA CYS A 152 4.14 3.80 -0.96
C CYS A 152 4.08 5.21 -0.40
N ALA A 153 2.86 5.76 -0.35
CA ALA A 153 2.63 7.14 0.04
C ALA A 153 2.00 7.32 1.42
N ALA A 154 2.69 8.09 2.27
CA ALA A 154 2.12 8.56 3.52
C ALA A 154 1.03 9.55 3.15
N VAL A 155 -0.23 9.19 3.38
CA VAL A 155 -1.30 10.18 3.41
C VAL A 155 -1.30 10.75 4.81
N ARG A 156 -0.85 12.00 4.94
CA ARG A 156 -0.97 12.73 6.20
C ARG A 156 -2.46 12.83 6.52
N LEU A 157 -2.90 12.20 7.62
CA LEU A 157 -4.31 12.14 8.01
C LEU A 157 -4.94 13.54 8.14
N SER A 158 -4.14 14.59 8.34
CA SER A 158 -4.59 15.98 8.33
C SER A 158 -5.29 16.38 7.02
N TYR A 159 -4.91 15.80 5.89
CA TYR A 159 -5.53 16.07 4.59
C TYR A 159 -6.88 15.37 4.46
N LEU A 160 -7.02 14.16 5.01
CA LEU A 160 -8.29 13.42 5.04
C LEU A 160 -9.26 14.02 6.06
N CYS A 161 -8.78 14.45 7.24
CA CYS A 161 -9.59 15.13 8.25
C CYS A 161 -10.18 16.46 7.75
N HIS A 162 -9.46 17.21 6.90
CA HIS A 162 -10.02 18.43 6.29
C HIS A 162 -11.14 18.14 5.27
N LEU A 163 -11.10 16.96 4.64
CA LEU A 163 -12.14 16.52 3.69
C LEU A 163 -13.33 15.88 4.41
N LEU A 164 -13.09 15.21 5.53
CA LEU A 164 -14.12 14.57 6.35
C LEU A 164 -14.79 15.55 7.32
N SER A 165 -14.13 16.65 7.72
CA SER A 165 -14.75 17.72 8.51
C SER A 165 -15.84 18.49 7.75
N GLN A 166 -15.88 18.40 6.42
CA GLN A 166 -16.99 18.91 5.61
C GLN A 166 -18.25 18.01 5.68
N LYS A 167 -18.16 16.80 6.27
CA LYS A 167 -19.30 15.91 6.56
C LYS A 167 -19.51 15.76 8.07
N ARG A 168 -19.83 16.87 8.75
CA ARG A 168 -20.69 17.03 9.96
C ARG A 168 -20.77 15.91 11.05
N TYR A 169 -19.77 15.04 11.24
CA TYR A 169 -19.86 13.91 12.20
C TYR A 169 -18.54 13.50 12.88
N TYR A 170 -17.52 14.37 12.95
CA TYR A 170 -16.23 14.04 13.57
C TYR A 170 -15.69 15.12 14.53
N ASP A 171 -16.57 15.86 15.22
CA ASP A 171 -16.13 16.90 16.16
C ASP A 171 -15.62 16.37 17.51
N HIS A 172 -15.78 15.07 17.81
CA HIS A 172 -15.34 14.48 19.09
C HIS A 172 -13.96 13.79 19.04
N ALA A 173 -13.29 13.74 17.88
CA ALA A 173 -12.00 13.08 17.74
C ALA A 173 -10.79 14.04 17.87
N LEU A 174 -11.01 15.31 18.24
CA LEU A 174 -10.01 16.38 18.15
C LEU A 174 -9.28 16.69 19.47
N ASP A 175 -9.57 16.00 20.57
CA ASP A 175 -9.09 16.42 21.90
C ASP A 175 -8.04 15.49 22.55
N ASP A 176 -7.55 14.47 21.83
CA ASP A 176 -6.42 13.68 22.32
C ASP A 176 -5.21 13.87 21.39
N ASP A 177 -4.17 14.50 21.92
CA ASP A 177 -2.86 14.80 21.31
C ASP A 177 -2.05 13.52 21.02
N ARG A 178 -2.73 12.39 20.80
CA ARG A 178 -2.20 11.21 20.13
C ARG A 178 -2.10 11.56 18.67
N ARG A 179 -0.97 12.17 18.29
CA ARG A 179 -0.51 12.23 16.92
C ARG A 179 -0.59 10.81 16.33
N PHE A 180 -1.67 10.51 15.62
CA PHE A 180 -1.74 9.39 14.69
C PHE A 180 -0.57 9.60 13.72
N HIS A 181 0.55 8.95 14.00
CA HIS A 181 1.66 8.84 13.06
C HIS A 181 1.20 7.84 12.00
N ALA A 182 0.22 8.28 11.20
CA ALA A 182 -0.22 7.58 10.01
C ALA A 182 1.03 7.27 9.17
N MET A 183 1.18 6.00 8.81
CA MET A 183 2.14 5.42 7.87
C MET A 183 3.16 6.45 7.35
N GLN A 184 4.26 6.66 8.09
CA GLN A 184 5.35 7.49 7.58
C GLN A 184 6.07 6.70 6.50
N CYS A 185 5.67 6.88 5.25
CA CYS A 185 6.43 6.43 4.11
C CYS A 185 7.82 7.01 4.16
N THR A 186 8.79 6.14 3.89
CA THR A 186 10.17 6.50 4.03
C THR A 186 10.53 7.59 3.03
N GLN A 187 11.35 8.55 3.47
CA GLN A 187 11.87 9.58 2.59
C GLN A 187 12.53 8.98 1.35
N GLY A 188 12.40 9.68 0.21
CA GLY A 188 12.84 9.19 -1.09
C GLY A 188 11.93 8.16 -1.77
N SER A 189 10.84 7.73 -1.14
CA SER A 189 9.92 6.75 -1.74
C SER A 189 8.97 7.29 -2.80
N LYS A 190 8.85 8.62 -2.95
CA LYS A 190 7.87 9.27 -3.83
C LYS A 190 8.55 9.95 -5.03
N PRO A 191 8.43 9.41 -6.25
CA PRO A 191 9.03 10.02 -7.44
C PRO A 191 8.57 11.45 -7.70
N TRP A 192 7.29 11.75 -7.44
CA TRP A 192 6.71 13.09 -7.60
C TRP A 192 7.06 14.08 -6.48
N ARG A 193 7.82 13.66 -5.47
CA ARG A 193 8.39 14.53 -4.43
C ARG A 193 9.90 14.39 -4.32
N TYR A 194 10.55 13.86 -5.35
CA TYR A 194 11.97 13.63 -5.34
C TYR A 194 12.73 14.96 -5.46
N THR A 195 13.44 15.35 -4.40
CA THR A 195 14.28 16.55 -4.36
C THR A 195 15.77 16.24 -4.52
N GLY A 196 16.18 15.00 -4.24
CA GLY A 196 17.58 14.61 -4.16
C GLY A 196 18.25 14.90 -2.81
N GLU A 197 17.53 15.49 -1.85
CA GLU A 197 18.09 15.99 -0.59
C GLU A 197 17.72 15.14 0.64
N GLU A 198 16.58 14.45 0.61
CA GLU A 198 16.12 13.65 1.73
C GLU A 198 16.87 12.32 1.85
N ALA A 199 16.74 11.65 3.00
CA ALA A 199 17.40 10.36 3.23
C ALA A 199 17.05 9.33 2.13
N ASN A 200 18.05 8.57 1.70
CA ASN A 200 17.98 7.55 0.64
C ASN A 200 17.78 8.08 -0.79
N MET A 201 17.52 9.38 -1.00
CA MET A 201 17.37 9.93 -2.35
C MET A 201 18.68 9.94 -3.14
N ASP A 202 19.83 9.92 -2.46
CA ASP A 202 21.15 9.88 -3.07
C ASP A 202 21.47 8.51 -3.70
N ARG A 203 20.73 7.45 -3.36
CA ARG A 203 21.00 6.10 -3.84
C ARG A 203 20.72 5.95 -5.34
N ASP A 204 21.57 5.18 -6.00
CA ASP A 204 21.47 4.93 -7.45
C ASP A 204 20.22 4.14 -7.83
N ASP A 205 19.78 3.21 -6.99
CA ASP A 205 18.53 2.46 -7.19
C ASP A 205 17.31 3.38 -7.12
N ILE A 206 17.25 4.30 -6.16
CA ILE A 206 16.17 5.29 -6.07
C ILE A 206 16.18 6.24 -7.27
N LYS A 207 17.33 6.80 -7.65
CA LYS A 207 17.45 7.64 -8.86
C LYS A 207 16.96 6.92 -10.11
N MET A 208 17.30 5.64 -10.26
CA MET A 208 16.84 4.80 -11.38
C MET A 208 15.32 4.64 -11.37
N LEU A 209 14.72 4.31 -10.22
CA LEU A 209 13.28 4.09 -10.08
C LEU A 209 12.47 5.37 -10.26
N VAL A 210 13.00 6.52 -9.83
CA VAL A 210 12.40 7.84 -10.07
C VAL A 210 12.42 8.17 -11.57
N LYS A 211 13.55 7.95 -12.25
CA LYS A 211 13.65 8.16 -13.70
C LYS A 211 12.66 7.28 -14.46
N LYS A 212 12.50 6.02 -14.05
CA LYS A 212 11.55 5.06 -14.64
C LYS A 212 10.09 5.47 -14.44
N TRP A 213 9.74 6.05 -13.29
CA TRP A 213 8.41 6.60 -13.05
C TRP A 213 8.10 7.74 -14.03
N TRP A 214 8.97 8.74 -14.09
CA TRP A 214 8.79 9.91 -14.95
C TRP A 214 8.81 9.55 -16.43
N ALA A 215 9.58 8.55 -16.85
CA ALA A 215 9.56 8.07 -18.23
C ALA A 215 8.18 7.57 -18.70
N ILE A 216 7.35 7.02 -17.80
CA ILE A 216 5.96 6.65 -18.12
C ILE A 216 5.04 7.88 -18.01
N TYR A 217 5.19 8.66 -16.93
CA TYR A 217 4.31 9.81 -16.68
C TYR A 217 4.42 10.88 -17.79
N ASP A 218 5.63 11.12 -18.30
CA ASP A 218 5.90 12.09 -19.37
C ASP A 218 5.67 11.52 -20.78
N ASP A 219 5.29 10.24 -20.91
CA ASP A 219 4.95 9.65 -22.21
C ASP A 219 3.55 10.11 -22.65
N GLU A 220 3.51 11.18 -23.45
CA GLU A 220 2.27 11.70 -24.02
C GLU A 220 1.51 10.68 -24.89
N GLY A 221 2.19 9.62 -25.36
CA GLY A 221 1.57 8.52 -26.10
C GLY A 221 0.60 7.70 -25.24
N LEU A 222 0.79 7.70 -23.93
CA LEU A 222 -0.07 7.02 -22.94
C LEU A 222 -1.23 7.89 -22.45
N ASN A 223 -1.25 9.18 -22.81
CA ASN A 223 -2.37 10.05 -22.47
C ASN A 223 -3.66 9.49 -23.04
N TYR A 224 -4.69 9.41 -22.20
CA TYR A 224 -6.02 8.96 -22.62
C TYR A 224 -6.55 9.87 -23.73
N LYS A 225 -6.83 9.26 -24.89
CA LYS A 225 -7.42 9.93 -26.06
C LYS A 225 -8.91 9.58 -26.10
N PRO A 226 -9.81 10.57 -25.93
CA PRO A 226 -11.24 10.32 -26.08
C PRO A 226 -11.53 9.70 -27.45
N ALA A 227 -12.39 8.69 -27.52
CA ALA A 227 -13.06 8.39 -28.78
C ALA A 227 -14.04 9.53 -29.11
N ALA A 228 -14.25 9.82 -30.41
CA ALA A 228 -15.09 10.93 -30.87
C ALA A 228 -16.55 10.86 -30.37
N ASP A 229 -17.03 9.66 -30.01
CA ASP A 229 -18.41 9.40 -29.55
C ASP A 229 -18.56 9.33 -28.00
N GLU A 230 -17.46 9.44 -27.24
CA GLU A 230 -17.44 9.31 -25.77
C GLU A 230 -17.78 10.61 -25.02
N ALA A 231 -18.24 11.66 -25.71
CA ALA A 231 -18.69 12.91 -25.09
C ALA A 231 -19.90 12.73 -24.13
N THR A 232 -20.48 11.53 -24.07
CA THR A 232 -21.63 11.17 -23.22
C THR A 232 -21.30 10.07 -22.19
N ASP A 233 -20.04 9.64 -22.06
CA ASP A 233 -19.64 8.57 -21.15
C ASP A 233 -19.78 9.01 -19.67
N PRO A 234 -20.58 8.30 -18.85
CA PRO A 234 -20.69 8.53 -17.40
C PRO A 234 -19.33 8.48 -16.68
N LEU A 235 -18.36 7.71 -17.19
CA LEU A 235 -17.00 7.65 -16.65
C LEU A 235 -16.27 8.99 -16.86
N ARG A 236 -16.49 9.70 -17.98
CA ARG A 236 -15.97 11.08 -18.15
C ARG A 236 -16.65 12.06 -17.22
N ALA A 237 -17.96 11.96 -16.98
CA ALA A 237 -18.64 12.83 -16.02
C ALA A 237 -18.08 12.62 -14.60
N ALA A 238 -17.87 11.36 -14.21
CA ALA A 238 -17.29 11.00 -12.92
C ALA A 238 -15.81 11.40 -12.81
N LEU A 239 -15.00 11.16 -13.84
CA LEU A 239 -13.57 11.55 -13.87
C LEU A 239 -13.41 13.08 -13.95
N ALA A 240 -14.24 13.77 -14.73
CA ALA A 240 -14.24 15.23 -14.79
C ALA A 240 -14.74 15.83 -13.47
N GLU A 241 -15.72 15.23 -12.80
CA GLU A 241 -16.06 15.61 -11.42
C GLU A 241 -14.88 15.36 -10.47
N VAL A 242 -14.21 14.21 -10.52
CA VAL A 242 -13.06 13.92 -9.64
C VAL A 242 -11.88 14.88 -9.88
N VAL A 243 -11.58 15.16 -11.15
CA VAL A 243 -10.53 16.13 -11.57
C VAL A 243 -10.94 17.56 -11.21
N ALA A 244 -12.21 17.95 -11.41
CA ALA A 244 -12.71 19.28 -11.05
C ALA A 244 -12.89 19.45 -9.53
N VAL A 245 -13.11 18.36 -8.79
CA VAL A 245 -13.35 18.40 -7.34
C VAL A 245 -12.04 18.58 -6.57
N LYS A 246 -10.86 18.11 -7.04
CA LYS A 246 -9.57 18.40 -6.36
C LYS A 246 -8.34 18.31 -7.26
N SER A 247 -8.09 19.34 -8.06
CA SER A 247 -6.70 19.75 -8.35
C SER A 247 -6.29 20.83 -7.34
N PHE A 248 -5.84 20.42 -6.16
CA PHE A 248 -5.08 21.34 -5.30
C PHE A 248 -3.64 21.35 -5.81
N PRO A 249 -3.10 22.51 -6.25
CA PRO A 249 -1.68 22.59 -6.53
C PRO A 249 -0.91 22.17 -5.27
N ALA A 250 0.12 21.35 -5.43
CA ALA A 250 1.07 21.11 -4.37
C ALA A 250 1.57 22.48 -3.86
N PRO A 251 1.60 22.74 -2.54
CA PRO A 251 2.08 24.00 -2.04
C PRO A 251 3.51 24.23 -2.55
N SER A 252 3.74 25.41 -3.12
CA SER A 252 5.08 25.88 -3.47
C SER A 252 5.98 25.75 -2.25
N ALA A 253 7.12 25.07 -2.40
CA ALA A 253 8.15 25.06 -1.40
C ALA A 253 8.69 26.50 -1.24
N ALA A 254 8.47 27.06 -0.07
CA ALA A 254 9.20 28.20 0.47
C ALA A 254 9.70 27.78 1.86
#